data_AF-A0A078JAP8-F1
#
_entry.id   AF-A0A078JAP8-F1
#
_cell.length_a   1.000
_cell.length_b   1.000
_cell.length_c   1.000
_cell.angle_alpha   90.00
_cell.angle_beta   90.00
_cell.angle_gamma   90.00
#
_symmetry.space_group_name_H-M   'P 1'
#
loop_
_entity.id
_entity.type
_entity.pdbx_description
1 polymer ?
#
loop_
_entity_poly.entity_id
_entity_poly.type
_entity_poly.pdbx_seq_one_letter_code
_entity_poly.pdbx_strand_id
1 'polypeptide(L)'
;MWTANYDRLPTRARLAASSVLGCEYSKEVWGGVFARCHPPSHTFTNWAELLSWIRGAPPKLILLRKLATQSTVYHLWKQRNNLIHNQSPVPAATVFHAIDKEIRNIISARRHIKHFDTLMILWLR
;
A
#
# COMPACT_ATOMS: atom_id res chain seq x y z
N MET A 1 10.49 9.57 11.41
CA MET A 1 10.64 8.10 11.26
C MET A 1 9.62 7.48 12.20
N TRP A 2 8.43 7.13 11.72
CA TRP A 2 7.39 6.55 12.58
C TRP A 2 7.70 5.06 12.78
N THR A 3 8.46 4.74 13.81
CA THR A 3 8.58 3.36 14.30
C THR A 3 7.33 3.05 15.13
N ALA A 4 6.31 2.49 14.49
CA ALA A 4 5.21 1.88 15.24
C ALA A 4 5.79 0.68 16.00
N ASN A 5 5.73 0.73 17.33
CA ASN A 5 6.18 -0.34 18.20
C ASN A 5 5.12 -1.45 18.21
N TYR A 6 5.37 -2.50 17.43
CA TYR A 6 4.42 -3.59 17.18
C TYR A 6 4.13 -4.44 18.43
N ASP A 7 4.96 -4.37 19.46
CA ASP A 7 4.86 -5.22 20.66
C ASP A 7 3.80 -4.74 21.68
N ARG A 8 3.23 -3.55 21.49
CA ARG A 8 2.15 -3.02 22.36
C ARG A 8 0.74 -3.23 21.82
N LEU A 9 0.58 -3.93 20.70
CA LEU A 9 -0.76 -4.16 20.14
C LEU A 9 -1.39 -5.42 20.77
N PRO A 10 -2.61 -5.34 21.32
CA PRO A 10 -3.25 -6.46 22.00
C PRO A 10 -3.41 -7.64 21.03
N THR A 11 -3.38 -8.88 21.53
CA THR A 11 -3.31 -10.15 20.78
C THR A 11 -4.34 -10.28 19.64
N ARG A 12 -5.46 -9.53 19.71
CA ARG A 12 -6.48 -9.38 18.65
C ARG A 12 -5.99 -8.65 17.38
N ALA A 13 -4.93 -7.85 17.47
CA ALA A 13 -4.28 -7.18 16.34
C ALA A 13 -3.40 -8.12 15.51
N ARG A 14 -2.93 -9.24 16.08
CA ARG A 14 -2.23 -10.28 15.31
C ARG A 14 -3.18 -10.99 14.33
N LEU A 15 -4.47 -11.10 14.69
CA LEU A 15 -5.54 -11.53 13.77
C LEU A 15 -5.92 -10.44 12.74
N ALA A 16 -5.56 -9.17 12.99
CA ALA A 16 -5.84 -8.06 12.08
C ALA A 16 -4.91 -8.02 10.86
N ALA A 17 -3.73 -8.64 10.94
CA ALA A 17 -2.80 -8.75 9.82
C ALA A 17 -3.36 -9.58 8.64
N SER A 18 -4.28 -10.53 8.91
CA SER A 18 -4.91 -11.36 7.89
C SER A 18 -5.82 -10.57 6.92
N SER A 19 -6.35 -9.42 7.33
CA SER A 19 -7.30 -8.66 6.49
C SER A 19 -6.65 -7.64 5.55
N VAL A 20 -5.38 -7.29 5.73
CA VAL A 20 -4.74 -6.22 4.92
C VAL A 20 -4.29 -6.74 3.56
N LEU A 21 -4.02 -8.04 3.44
CA LEU A 21 -3.57 -8.66 2.18
C LEU A 21 -4.58 -9.67 1.62
N GLY A 22 -5.26 -10.44 2.50
CA GLY A 22 -5.94 -11.65 2.08
C GLY A 22 -7.43 -11.54 1.73
N CYS A 23 -8.17 -10.55 2.25
CA CYS A 23 -9.62 -10.47 2.00
C CYS A 23 -9.94 -9.88 0.61
N GLU A 24 -11.12 -10.19 0.08
CA GLU A 24 -11.56 -9.75 -1.26
C GLU A 24 -11.47 -8.24 -1.45
N TYR A 25 -11.93 -7.47 -0.46
CA TYR A 25 -11.82 -6.01 -0.45
C TYR A 25 -10.37 -5.53 -0.61
N SER A 26 -9.45 -6.10 0.17
CA SER A 26 -8.03 -5.74 0.10
C SER A 26 -7.42 -6.16 -1.23
N LYS A 27 -7.78 -7.33 -1.77
CA LYS A 27 -7.33 -7.79 -3.09
C LYS A 27 -7.74 -6.84 -4.20
N GLU A 28 -8.94 -6.27 -4.13
CA GLU A 28 -9.41 -5.27 -5.10
C GLU A 28 -8.55 -3.99 -5.04
N VAL A 29 -8.29 -3.47 -3.85
CA VAL A 29 -7.42 -2.29 -3.66
C VAL A 29 -5.99 -2.58 -4.15
N TRP A 30 -5.43 -3.73 -3.77
CA TRP A 30 -4.10 -4.15 -4.21
C TRP A 30 -4.02 -4.36 -5.72
N GLY A 31 -5.08 -4.83 -6.37
CA GLY A 31 -5.15 -4.99 -7.83
C GLY A 31 -4.84 -3.68 -8.56
N GLY A 32 -5.45 -2.58 -8.11
CA GLY A 32 -5.16 -1.25 -8.66
C GLY A 32 -3.69 -0.83 -8.45
N VAL A 33 -3.12 -1.09 -7.28
CA VAL A 33 -1.74 -0.72 -6.94
C VAL A 33 -0.72 -1.55 -7.72
N PHE A 34 -0.97 -2.85 -7.87
CA PHE A 34 -0.13 -3.76 -8.62
C PHE A 34 -0.10 -3.42 -10.11
N ALA A 35 -1.24 -3.01 -10.68
CA ALA A 35 -1.29 -2.51 -12.04
C ALA A 35 -0.32 -1.33 -12.27
N ARG A 36 -0.11 -0.47 -11.27
CA ARG A 36 0.82 0.68 -11.33
C ARG A 36 2.28 0.36 -11.03
N CYS A 37 2.59 -0.81 -10.47
CA CYS A 37 3.89 -1.12 -9.87
C CYS A 37 4.57 -2.39 -10.42
N HIS A 38 4.23 -2.76 -11.66
CA HIS A 38 4.49 -4.07 -12.27
C HIS A 38 3.80 -5.20 -11.47
N PRO A 39 2.74 -5.80 -12.03
CA PRO A 39 1.96 -6.81 -11.35
C PRO A 39 2.84 -7.99 -10.90
N PRO A 40 2.63 -8.52 -9.68
CA PRO A 40 3.16 -9.83 -9.32
C PRO A 40 2.43 -10.94 -10.10
N SER A 41 3.05 -12.11 -10.17
CA SER A 41 2.46 -13.30 -10.82
C SER A 41 1.19 -13.79 -10.12
N HIS A 42 1.02 -13.47 -8.83
CA HIS A 42 -0.14 -13.80 -8.02
C HIS A 42 -0.38 -12.74 -6.94
N THR A 43 -1.61 -12.64 -6.44
CA THR A 43 -1.93 -11.76 -5.30
C THR A 43 -1.31 -12.33 -4.02
N PHE A 44 -0.65 -11.47 -3.23
CA PHE A 44 0.00 -11.92 -2.01
C PHE A 44 -1.00 -12.32 -0.93
N THR A 45 -0.71 -13.42 -0.25
CA THR A 45 -1.53 -13.89 0.88
C THR A 45 -0.86 -13.60 2.23
N ASN A 46 0.43 -13.26 2.21
CA ASN A 46 1.21 -13.02 3.42
C ASN A 46 2.28 -11.93 3.20
N TRP A 47 2.84 -11.46 4.32
CA TRP A 47 3.83 -10.38 4.34
C TRP A 47 5.17 -10.78 3.72
N ALA A 48 5.56 -12.04 3.78
CA ALA A 48 6.84 -12.49 3.24
C ALA A 48 6.85 -12.37 1.71
N GLU A 49 5.75 -12.75 1.05
CA GLU A 49 5.57 -12.57 -0.39
C GLU A 49 5.61 -11.09 -0.81
N LEU A 50 4.91 -10.22 -0.06
CA LEU A 50 4.93 -8.78 -0.30
C LEU A 50 6.35 -8.20 -0.17
N LEU A 51 7.07 -8.57 0.89
CA LEU A 51 8.45 -8.11 1.11
C LEU A 51 9.40 -8.65 0.04
N SER A 52 9.22 -9.89 -0.41
CA SER A 52 9.98 -10.48 -1.51
C SER A 52 9.75 -9.70 -2.80
N TRP A 53 8.50 -9.38 -3.14
CA TRP A 53 8.17 -8.57 -4.31
C TRP A 53 8.77 -7.15 -4.26
N ILE A 54 8.75 -6.49 -3.11
CA ILE A 54 9.39 -5.17 -2.96
C ILE A 54 10.91 -5.27 -3.21
N ARG A 55 11.56 -6.29 -2.65
CA ARG A 55 13.01 -6.49 -2.76
C ARG A 55 13.45 -6.96 -4.15
N GLY A 56 12.62 -7.72 -4.84
CA GLY A 56 12.88 -8.22 -6.19
C GLY A 56 12.67 -7.19 -7.31
N ALA A 57 12.32 -5.95 -6.99
CA ALA A 57 12.18 -4.89 -8.00
C ALA A 57 13.53 -4.41 -8.54
N PRO A 58 13.60 -3.97 -9.81
CA PRO A 58 14.72 -3.18 -10.30
C PRO A 58 14.95 -1.94 -9.42
N PRO A 59 16.20 -1.46 -9.26
CA PRO A 59 16.52 -0.34 -8.37
C PRO A 59 15.63 0.90 -8.54
N LYS A 60 15.24 1.21 -9.77
CA LYS A 60 14.36 2.35 -10.12
C LYS A 60 12.92 2.21 -9.61
N LEU A 61 12.46 0.98 -9.32
CA LEU A 61 11.10 0.66 -8.89
C LEU A 61 10.98 0.33 -7.40
N ILE A 62 12.09 0.00 -6.71
CA ILE A 62 12.06 -0.35 -5.28
C ILE A 62 11.43 0.78 -4.46
N LEU A 63 11.80 2.03 -4.74
CA LEU A 63 11.24 3.18 -4.01
C LEU A 63 9.74 3.34 -4.27
N LEU A 64 9.30 3.18 -5.53
CA LEU A 64 7.89 3.24 -5.88
C LEU A 64 7.09 2.16 -5.15
N ARG A 65 7.54 0.90 -5.20
CA ARG A 65 6.89 -0.21 -4.51
C ARG A 65 6.82 0.03 -3.00
N LYS A 66 7.89 0.55 -2.38
CA LYS A 66 7.88 0.89 -0.95
C LYS A 66 6.82 1.94 -0.62
N LEU A 67 6.76 3.03 -1.38
CA LEU A 67 5.78 4.10 -1.18
C LEU A 67 4.35 3.57 -1.38
N ALA A 68 4.12 2.87 -2.48
CA ALA A 68 2.83 2.30 -2.81
C ALA A 68 2.37 1.29 -1.75
N THR A 69 3.25 0.39 -1.31
CA THR A 69 2.95 -0.54 -0.21
C THR A 69 2.63 0.20 1.09
N GLN A 70 3.43 1.19 1.48
CA GLN A 70 3.21 1.95 2.71
C GLN A 70 1.86 2.66 2.70
N SER A 71 1.55 3.39 1.62
CA SER A 71 0.25 4.05 1.44
C SER A 71 -0.90 3.05 1.47
N THR A 72 -0.79 1.93 0.75
CA THR A 72 -1.86 0.93 0.68
C THR A 72 -2.17 0.32 2.03
N VAL A 73 -1.13 -0.10 2.77
CA VAL A 73 -1.27 -0.64 4.12
C VAL A 73 -1.92 0.38 5.05
N TYR A 74 -1.51 1.64 4.97
CA TYR A 74 -2.08 2.72 5.78
C TYR A 74 -3.57 2.93 5.47
N HIS A 75 -3.97 3.06 4.21
CA HIS A 75 -5.37 3.30 3.85
C HIS A 75 -6.27 2.11 4.14
N LEU A 76 -5.80 0.88 3.96
CA LEU A 76 -6.55 -0.33 4.35
C LEU A 76 -6.75 -0.42 5.87
N TRP A 77 -5.70 -0.12 6.65
CA TRP A 77 -5.82 0.00 8.10
C TRP A 77 -6.80 1.09 8.51
N LYS A 78 -6.71 2.28 7.88
CA LYS A 78 -7.61 3.41 8.12
C LYS A 78 -9.06 3.04 7.83
N GLN A 79 -9.32 2.37 6.71
CA GLN A 79 -10.66 1.96 6.33
C GLN A 79 -11.23 0.89 7.28
N ARG A 80 -10.40 -0.08 7.69
CA ARG A 80 -10.77 -1.06 8.71
C ARG A 80 -11.21 -0.37 10.01
N ASN A 81 -10.46 0.64 10.45
CA ASN A 81 -10.83 1.40 11.65
C ASN A 81 -12.12 2.20 11.44
N ASN A 82 -12.31 2.79 10.26
CA ASN A 82 -13.54 3.50 9.93
C ASN A 82 -14.77 2.59 10.00
N LEU A 83 -14.64 1.33 9.54
CA LEU A 83 -15.70 0.32 9.68
C LEU A 83 -15.98 -0.03 11.15
N ILE A 84 -14.92 -0.21 11.95
CA ILE A 84 -15.06 -0.59 13.37
C ILE A 84 -15.73 0.53 14.20
N HIS A 85 -15.33 1.78 13.96
CA HIS A 85 -15.75 2.90 14.81
C HIS A 85 -16.96 3.66 14.27
N ASN A 86 -17.07 3.80 12.95
CA ASN A 86 -18.07 4.64 12.30
C ASN A 86 -19.06 3.83 11.45
N GLN A 87 -18.88 2.51 11.33
CA GLN A 87 -19.74 1.61 10.53
C GLN A 87 -19.93 2.08 9.08
N SER A 88 -18.95 2.81 8.55
CA SER A 88 -19.04 3.48 7.26
C SER A 88 -18.16 2.76 6.23
N PRO A 89 -18.74 1.94 5.34
CA PRO A 89 -17.99 1.31 4.27
C PRO A 89 -17.64 2.33 3.19
N VAL A 90 -16.38 2.30 2.77
CA VAL A 90 -15.86 3.07 1.65
C VAL A 90 -15.52 2.08 0.54
N PRO A 91 -15.99 2.29 -0.70
CA PRO A 91 -15.67 1.40 -1.82
C PRO A 91 -14.16 1.28 -2.05
N ALA A 92 -13.68 0.10 -2.45
CA ALA A 92 -12.27 -0.16 -2.72
C ALA A 92 -11.71 0.80 -3.78
N ALA A 93 -12.49 1.11 -4.83
CA ALA A 93 -12.14 2.11 -5.83
C ALA A 93 -11.87 3.51 -5.24
N THR A 94 -12.64 3.92 -4.22
CA THR A 94 -12.43 5.21 -3.54
C THR A 94 -11.15 5.20 -2.70
N VAL A 95 -10.87 4.08 -2.03
CA VAL A 95 -9.60 3.89 -1.31
C VAL A 95 -8.41 3.91 -2.27
N PHE A 96 -8.52 3.22 -3.41
CA PHE A 96 -7.49 3.26 -4.45
C PHE A 96 -7.27 4.67 -4.99
N HIS A 97 -8.33 5.43 -5.25
CA HIS A 97 -8.22 6.83 -5.67
C HIS A 97 -7.48 7.69 -4.63
N ALA A 98 -7.75 7.47 -3.34
CA ALA A 98 -7.03 8.15 -2.27
C ALA A 98 -5.54 7.79 -2.23
N ILE A 99 -5.20 6.51 -2.45
CA ILE A 99 -3.82 6.02 -2.57
C ILE A 99 -3.12 6.66 -3.77
N ASP A 100 -3.76 6.66 -4.95
CA ASP A 100 -3.23 7.26 -6.17
C ASP A 100 -2.93 8.76 -5.98
N LYS A 101 -3.86 9.50 -5.38
CA LYS A 101 -3.67 10.91 -5.04
C LYS A 101 -2.51 11.11 -4.06
N GLU A 102 -2.42 10.29 -3.01
CA GLU A 102 -1.34 10.38 -2.02
C GLU A 102 0.03 10.12 -2.64
N ILE A 103 0.17 9.09 -3.46
CA ILE A 103 1.44 8.75 -4.13
C ILE A 103 1.86 9.90 -5.06
N ARG A 104 0.93 10.43 -5.85
CA ARG A 104 1.20 11.59 -6.71
C ARG A 104 1.65 12.81 -5.92
N ASN A 105 1.03 13.06 -4.76
CA ASN A 105 1.40 14.17 -3.88
C ASN A 105 2.79 13.98 -3.28
N ILE A 106 3.11 12.76 -2.79
CA ILE A 106 4.42 12.43 -2.23
C ILE A 106 5.51 12.62 -3.29
N ILE A 107 5.29 12.11 -4.51
CA ILE A 107 6.24 12.23 -5.61
C ILE A 107 6.41 13.69 -6.01
N SER A 108 5.31 14.42 -6.21
CA SER A 108 5.33 15.84 -6.60
C SER A 108 6.07 16.71 -5.59
N ALA A 109 5.81 16.52 -4.30
CA ALA A 109 6.47 17.27 -3.23
C ALA A 109 8.00 17.04 -3.20
N ARG A 110 8.46 15.89 -3.69
CA ARG A 110 9.86 15.46 -3.67
C ARG A 110 10.52 15.46 -5.05
N ARG A 111 9.87 16.04 -6.07
CA ARG A 111 10.35 16.01 -7.47
C ARG A 111 11.77 16.53 -7.70
N HIS A 112 12.27 17.39 -6.81
CA HIS A 112 13.62 17.95 -6.86
C HIS A 112 14.70 16.95 -6.39
N ILE A 113 14.32 15.88 -5.70
CA ILE A 113 15.22 14.82 -5.25
C ILE A 113 15.47 13.86 -6.41
N LYS A 114 16.73 13.62 -6.77
CA LYS A 114 17.13 12.78 -7.92
C LYS A 114 16.46 11.41 -7.98
N HIS A 115 16.12 10.79 -6.85
CA HIS A 115 15.45 9.48 -6.82
C HIS A 115 13.94 9.51 -7.11
N PHE A 116 13.33 10.71 -7.17
CA PHE A 116 11.90 10.90 -7.38
C PHE A 116 11.54 11.40 -8.79
N ASP A 117 12.53 11.85 -9.57
CA ASP A 117 12.37 12.45 -10.90
C ASP A 117 11.58 11.58 -11.90
N THR A 118 11.81 10.27 -11.84
CA THR A 118 11.26 9.27 -12.74
C THR A 118 10.04 8.55 -12.17
N LEU A 119 9.76 8.71 -10.86
CA LEU A 119 8.70 7.94 -10.19
C LEU A 119 7.30 8.29 -10.67
N MET A 120 7.04 9.56 -11.01
CA MET A 120 5.72 9.95 -11.53
C MET A 120 5.46 9.23 -12.86
N ILE A 121 6.44 9.22 -13.76
CA ILE A 121 6.33 8.53 -15.05
C ILE A 121 6.08 7.03 -14.83
N LEU A 122 6.78 6.42 -13.88
CA LEU A 122 6.57 5.01 -13.55
C LEU A 122 5.18 4.73 -12.96
N TRP A 123 4.63 5.65 -12.16
CA TRP A 123 3.31 5.51 -11.55
C TRP A 123 2.14 5.74 -12.52
N LEU A 124 2.31 6.61 -13.53
CA LEU A 124 1.25 6.95 -14.48
C LEU A 124 1.05 5.93 -15.60
N ARG A 125 2.02 5.03 -15.79
CA ARG A 125 1.90 3.90 -16.72
C ARG A 125 0.75 2.98 -16.32
#